data_AF-A0A3D3E147-F1
#
_entry.id   AF-A0A3D3E147-F1
#
_cell.length_a   1.000
_cell.length_b   1.000
_cell.length_c   1.000
_cell.angle_alpha   90.00
_cell.angle_beta   90.00
_cell.angle_gamma   90.00
#
_symmetry.space_group_name_H-M   'P 1'
#
loop_
_entity.id
_entity.type
_entity.pdbx_description
1 polymer ?
#
loop_
_entity_poly.entity_id
_entity_poly.type
_entity_poly.pdbx_seq_one_letter_code
_entity_poly.pdbx_strand_id
1 'polypeptide(L)'
;MTTEHEKRSLSESESLDLLKQNKDDVEKSLASIDKRDVLSKLTAFLMEVFSKVAGWIDVAKHWLVEKLMKIPAPEIIKQSLHTAGVITNFKAMIDFTRTKYYAFKASPYNAKIVRNIEDIITNTTKNGLDFKDHFPELVDKLVVRKNQMLQHSYFKEFNKSSIERVLAIPFSFKRSLSPVLPDRALWHKFFGLLEGHYIQDVILVDDDGSRTSFKDDPKRKVESSHSVRHLYEASVLKAHGHRVFIIGHHEGYLGPYFVRSALRRLGFDNLVGNCNTVVGPRMFSSLFLKSGASNVGNLFLTLPSQRTTKVNEDGLAQALQVSARRTQFLIKMPDSGLKLIEQFSHRDFMELISNYTDLESEEARLNTSLTWLDEVLSEEEKAEFVTYLNATNAISVMAEFDKQDYDLFKQVMHEPFLIFPEGSRSYVDPDGSVTLKYFNPKYLQAYLRPGDVILPLSLVGGADIIKGMKLIKGKLGLSLGSPYEVTADMIENYDTEGVEVMRNIASLPNIKNVKLSEAVQAGEKYEPKG
;
A
#
# COMPACT_ATOMS: atom_id res chain seq x y z
N MET A 1 39.08 16.05 24.32
CA MET A 1 39.52 14.88 25.10
C MET A 1 38.30 14.39 25.88
N THR A 2 37.45 13.57 25.26
CA THR A 2 37.43 12.08 25.38
C THR A 2 37.24 11.67 26.84
N THR A 3 36.07 11.18 27.23
CA THR A 3 35.65 9.78 27.03
C THR A 3 34.13 9.70 26.74
N GLU A 4 33.70 9.20 25.58
CA GLU A 4 33.32 7.79 25.37
C GLU A 4 32.79 7.11 26.64
N HIS A 5 31.48 7.24 26.87
CA HIS A 5 30.75 6.23 27.64
C HIS A 5 30.67 4.98 26.76
N GLU A 6 31.56 4.02 27.03
CA GLU A 6 31.34 2.63 26.65
C GLU A 6 29.91 2.24 27.07
N LYS A 7 29.08 1.89 26.08
CA LYS A 7 27.79 1.22 26.31
C LYS A 7 28.08 -0.15 26.92
N ARG A 8 28.22 -0.21 28.25
CA ARG A 8 28.22 -1.47 29.00
C ARG A 8 26.90 -2.18 28.74
N SER A 9 26.95 -3.40 28.21
CA SER A 9 25.77 -4.27 28.12
C SER A 9 25.31 -4.60 29.54
N LEU A 10 24.20 -3.99 29.96
CA LEU A 10 23.59 -4.24 31.27
C LEU A 10 23.14 -5.71 31.36
N SER A 11 23.36 -6.34 32.51
CA SER A 11 22.88 -7.70 32.78
C SER A 11 21.34 -7.72 32.91
N GLU A 12 20.75 -8.92 32.78
CA GLU A 12 19.30 -9.15 32.79
C GLU A 12 18.62 -8.61 34.06
N SER A 13 19.23 -8.83 35.22
CA SER A 13 18.73 -8.35 36.53
C SER A 13 18.90 -6.83 36.71
N GLU A 14 20.03 -6.26 36.32
CA GLU A 14 20.29 -4.81 36.44
C GLU A 14 19.36 -3.99 35.53
N SER A 15 19.03 -4.53 34.35
CA SER A 15 18.09 -3.91 33.41
C SER A 15 16.68 -3.87 34.00
N LEU A 16 16.21 -4.98 34.57
CA LEU A 16 14.92 -5.08 35.26
C LEU A 16 14.84 -4.18 36.49
N ASP A 17 15.89 -4.11 37.30
CA ASP A 17 15.90 -3.31 38.53
C ASP A 17 15.97 -1.82 38.23
N LEU A 18 16.75 -1.38 37.23
CA LEU A 18 16.73 0.00 36.74
C LEU A 18 15.34 0.39 36.23
N LEU A 19 14.64 -0.51 35.54
CA LEU A 19 13.31 -0.25 35.01
C LEU A 19 12.23 -0.26 36.10
N LYS A 20 12.31 -1.16 37.08
CA LYS A 20 11.41 -1.15 38.25
C LYS A 20 11.58 0.12 39.07
N GLN A 21 12.82 0.56 39.29
CA GLN A 21 13.11 1.80 40.02
C GLN A 21 12.63 3.04 39.24
N ASN A 22 12.73 3.04 37.92
CA ASN A 22 12.35 4.18 37.08
C ASN A 22 10.93 4.10 36.51
N LYS A 23 10.14 3.06 36.82
CA LYS A 23 8.80 2.84 36.25
C LYS A 23 7.90 4.06 36.42
N ASP A 24 7.82 4.59 37.62
CA ASP A 24 6.98 5.75 37.94
C ASP A 24 7.43 7.00 37.20
N ASP A 25 8.73 7.15 36.98
CA ASP A 25 9.30 8.29 36.26
C ASP A 25 9.11 8.14 34.75
N VAL A 26 9.15 6.93 34.21
CA VAL A 26 8.78 6.61 32.83
C VAL A 26 7.29 6.86 32.60
N GLU A 27 6.41 6.43 33.52
CA GLU A 27 4.98 6.69 33.43
C GLU A 27 4.65 8.18 33.53
N LYS A 28 5.26 8.90 34.48
CA LYS A 28 5.14 10.37 34.59
C LYS A 28 5.66 11.07 33.33
N SER A 29 6.77 10.60 32.76
CA SER A 29 7.35 11.15 31.54
C SER A 29 6.42 10.93 30.35
N LEU A 30 5.86 9.72 30.17
CA LEU A 30 4.86 9.41 29.15
C LEU A 30 3.59 10.25 29.32
N ALA A 31 3.14 10.48 30.57
CA ALA A 31 2.00 11.34 30.87
C ALA A 31 2.30 12.83 30.63
N SER A 32 3.57 13.23 30.62
CA SER A 32 4.00 14.62 30.43
C SER A 32 4.12 15.05 28.97
N ILE A 33 4.18 14.11 28.02
CA ILE A 33 4.27 14.33 26.56
C ILE A 33 3.14 15.24 26.03
N ASP A 34 1.98 15.19 26.68
CA ASP A 34 0.76 15.92 26.31
C ASP A 34 0.49 17.15 27.20
N LYS A 35 1.50 17.72 27.87
CA LYS A 35 1.35 18.94 28.70
C LYS A 35 1.00 20.19 27.84
N ARG A 36 -0.24 20.25 27.35
CA ARG A 36 -1.01 21.47 27.11
C ARG A 36 -2.41 21.25 27.66
N ASP A 37 -2.84 22.18 28.52
CA ASP A 37 -4.17 22.46 29.08
C ASP A 37 -5.08 21.28 29.52
N VAL A 38 -5.68 21.40 30.70
CA VAL A 38 -6.61 20.41 31.31
C VAL A 38 -7.75 20.05 30.34
N LEU A 39 -8.16 21.03 29.53
CA LEU A 39 -9.14 20.89 28.45
C LEU A 39 -8.73 19.85 27.39
N SER A 40 -7.45 19.74 27.03
CA SER A 40 -7.02 18.76 26.01
C SER A 40 -7.01 17.33 26.54
N LYS A 41 -6.67 17.15 27.83
CA LYS A 41 -6.76 15.86 28.53
C LYS A 41 -8.21 15.42 28.69
N LEU A 42 -9.09 16.35 29.04
CA LEU A 42 -10.53 16.09 29.14
C LEU A 42 -11.10 15.70 27.78
N THR A 43 -10.74 16.41 26.70
CA THR A 43 -11.21 16.09 25.34
C THR A 43 -10.66 14.75 24.84
N ALA A 44 -9.40 14.43 25.10
CA ALA A 44 -8.81 13.14 24.73
C ALA A 44 -9.44 11.97 25.51
N PHE A 45 -9.64 12.15 26.82
CA PHE A 45 -10.32 11.19 27.68
C PHE A 45 -11.77 10.98 27.24
N LEU A 46 -12.52 12.06 27.01
CA LEU A 46 -13.89 11.98 26.52
C LEU A 46 -13.95 11.26 25.16
N MET A 47 -13.07 11.60 24.21
CA MET A 47 -13.01 10.92 22.90
C MET A 47 -12.68 9.43 23.03
N GLU A 48 -11.81 9.04 23.96
CA GLU A 48 -11.48 7.63 24.19
C GLU A 48 -12.66 6.87 24.82
N VAL A 49 -13.31 7.47 25.82
CA VAL A 49 -14.53 6.92 26.45
C VAL A 49 -15.64 6.80 25.40
N PHE A 50 -15.89 7.84 24.61
CA PHE A 50 -16.88 7.81 23.55
C PHE A 50 -16.54 6.78 22.47
N SER A 51 -15.28 6.63 22.06
CA SER A 51 -14.87 5.62 21.06
C SER A 51 -15.07 4.19 21.58
N LYS A 52 -14.76 3.91 22.86
CA LYS A 52 -15.03 2.60 23.49
C LYS A 52 -16.52 2.31 23.57
N VAL A 53 -17.32 3.27 24.05
CA VAL A 53 -18.79 3.15 24.13
C VAL A 53 -19.40 2.98 22.74
N ALA A 54 -18.94 3.75 21.75
CA ALA A 54 -19.41 3.64 20.38
C ALA A 54 -19.05 2.31 19.72
N GLY A 55 -17.87 1.76 20.00
CA GLY A 55 -17.51 0.41 19.57
C GLY A 55 -18.45 -0.65 20.12
N TRP A 56 -18.87 -0.53 21.38
CA TRP A 56 -19.87 -1.42 21.98
C TRP A 56 -21.26 -1.26 21.36
N ILE A 57 -21.66 -0.02 21.09
CA ILE A 57 -22.92 0.28 20.38
C ILE A 57 -22.90 -0.32 18.97
N ASP A 58 -21.80 -0.20 18.24
CA ASP A 58 -21.69 -0.75 16.88
C ASP A 58 -21.70 -2.28 16.86
N VAL A 59 -21.13 -2.95 17.88
CA VAL A 59 -21.21 -4.42 18.06
C VAL A 59 -22.64 -4.85 18.38
N ALA A 60 -23.30 -4.20 19.34
CA ALA A 60 -24.68 -4.49 19.70
C ALA A 60 -25.62 -4.27 18.50
N LYS A 61 -25.38 -3.20 17.73
CA LYS A 61 -26.11 -2.87 16.52
C LYS A 61 -25.88 -3.90 15.41
N HIS A 62 -24.64 -4.33 15.16
CA HIS A 62 -24.34 -5.37 14.16
C HIS A 62 -25.04 -6.68 14.50
N TRP A 63 -24.96 -7.11 15.75
CA TRP A 63 -25.66 -8.30 16.24
C TRP A 63 -27.18 -8.21 16.04
N LEU A 64 -27.75 -7.03 16.30
CA LEU A 64 -29.19 -6.78 16.15
C LEU A 64 -29.63 -6.74 14.68
N VAL A 65 -28.82 -6.14 13.80
CA VAL A 65 -29.03 -6.15 12.34
C VAL A 65 -28.91 -7.58 11.79
N GLU A 66 -27.91 -8.36 12.19
CA GLU A 66 -27.77 -9.77 11.79
C GLU A 66 -28.96 -10.62 12.23
N LYS A 67 -29.47 -10.41 13.46
CA LYS A 67 -30.69 -11.08 13.92
C LYS A 67 -31.93 -10.68 13.12
N LEU A 68 -32.09 -9.39 12.82
CA LEU A 68 -33.22 -8.90 12.01
C LEU A 68 -33.16 -9.39 10.56
N MET A 69 -31.96 -9.56 9.99
CA MET A 69 -31.76 -10.08 8.63
C MET A 69 -32.15 -11.55 8.47
N LYS A 70 -32.12 -12.33 9.56
CA LYS A 70 -32.59 -13.72 9.63
C LYS A 70 -34.12 -13.86 9.62
N ILE A 71 -34.86 -12.77 9.84
CA ILE A 71 -36.32 -12.75 9.73
C ILE A 71 -36.69 -12.67 8.24
N PRO A 72 -37.62 -13.50 7.74
CA PRO A 72 -38.10 -13.40 6.37
C PRO A 72 -38.86 -12.07 6.21
N ALA A 73 -38.31 -11.16 5.40
CA ALA A 73 -38.84 -9.82 5.16
C ALA A 73 -38.57 -9.40 3.70
N PRO A 74 -39.40 -8.52 3.10
CA PRO A 74 -39.21 -7.98 1.76
C PRO A 74 -37.81 -7.35 1.56
N GLU A 75 -37.23 -7.53 0.37
CA GLU A 75 -35.86 -7.08 0.04
C GLU A 75 -35.63 -5.59 0.30
N ILE A 76 -36.65 -4.75 0.06
CA ILE A 76 -36.58 -3.30 0.27
C ILE A 76 -36.33 -2.96 1.75
N ILE A 77 -36.96 -3.68 2.68
CA ILE A 77 -36.80 -3.46 4.14
C ILE A 77 -35.42 -3.94 4.60
N LYS A 78 -34.96 -5.08 4.08
CA LYS A 78 -33.60 -5.60 4.33
C LYS A 78 -32.53 -4.64 3.79
N GLN A 79 -32.75 -4.07 2.61
CA GLN A 79 -31.86 -3.07 2.00
C GLN A 79 -31.85 -1.76 2.80
N SER A 80 -32.99 -1.28 3.29
CA SER A 80 -33.05 -0.08 4.16
C SER A 80 -32.37 -0.31 5.51
N LEU A 81 -32.57 -1.47 6.14
CA LEU A 81 -31.90 -1.85 7.40
C LEU A 81 -30.37 -1.99 7.22
N HIS A 82 -29.92 -2.62 6.15
CA HIS A 82 -28.50 -2.70 5.80
C HIS A 82 -27.91 -1.30 5.57
N THR A 83 -28.63 -0.44 4.85
CA THR A 83 -28.18 0.93 4.54
C THR A 83 -28.14 1.81 5.79
N ALA A 84 -29.15 1.78 6.66
CA ALA A 84 -29.13 2.47 7.95
C ALA A 84 -28.08 1.90 8.93
N GLY A 85 -27.86 0.58 8.87
CA GLY A 85 -26.80 -0.14 9.59
C GLY A 85 -25.39 0.32 9.20
N VAL A 86 -25.15 0.54 7.91
CA VAL A 86 -23.86 0.98 7.35
C VAL A 86 -23.65 2.49 7.50
N ILE A 87 -24.69 3.31 7.42
CA ILE A 87 -24.58 4.78 7.45
C ILE A 87 -24.29 5.35 8.85
N THR A 88 -24.65 4.64 9.93
CA THR A 88 -24.45 5.11 11.31
C THR A 88 -23.44 4.25 12.08
N ASN A 89 -22.19 4.23 11.61
CA ASN A 89 -21.07 3.65 12.36
C ASN A 89 -20.56 4.73 13.34
N PHE A 90 -20.99 4.64 14.60
CA PHE A 90 -20.73 5.68 15.60
C PHE A 90 -19.25 5.76 15.96
N LYS A 91 -18.56 4.61 16.02
CA LYS A 91 -17.12 4.56 16.24
C LYS A 91 -16.37 5.24 15.12
N ALA A 92 -16.74 5.00 13.86
CA ALA A 92 -16.12 5.67 12.71
C ALA A 92 -16.33 7.20 12.75
N MET A 93 -17.49 7.67 13.22
CA MET A 93 -17.77 9.10 13.38
C MET A 93 -16.94 9.74 14.50
N ILE A 94 -16.77 9.04 15.62
CA ILE A 94 -15.92 9.50 16.73
C ILE A 94 -14.44 9.43 16.36
N ASP A 95 -14.00 8.36 15.70
CA ASP A 95 -12.62 8.22 15.21
C ASP A 95 -12.31 9.26 14.13
N PHE A 96 -13.28 9.63 13.28
CA PHE A 96 -13.16 10.74 12.34
C PHE A 96 -12.97 12.07 13.08
N THR A 97 -13.80 12.35 14.09
CA THR A 97 -13.71 13.60 14.87
C THR A 97 -12.41 13.67 15.67
N ARG A 98 -11.99 12.56 16.25
CA ARG A 98 -10.69 12.40 16.93
C ARG A 98 -9.53 12.64 15.97
N THR A 99 -9.61 12.09 14.76
CA THR A 99 -8.62 12.31 13.70
C THR A 99 -8.53 13.79 13.34
N LYS A 100 -9.67 14.51 13.22
CA LYS A 100 -9.66 15.96 12.97
C LYS A 100 -8.98 16.71 14.10
N TYR A 101 -9.34 16.41 15.34
CA TYR A 101 -8.70 17.03 16.49
C TYR A 101 -7.17 16.85 16.45
N TYR A 102 -6.67 15.63 16.17
CA TYR A 102 -5.23 15.37 16.06
C TYR A 102 -4.55 16.04 14.85
N ALA A 103 -5.21 16.07 13.68
CA ALA A 103 -4.65 16.68 12.47
C ALA A 103 -4.49 18.21 12.59
N PHE A 104 -5.27 18.86 13.48
CA PHE A 104 -5.18 20.30 13.74
C PHE A 104 -4.44 20.65 15.04
N LYS A 105 -4.13 19.69 15.92
CA LYS A 105 -3.36 19.90 17.16
C LYS A 105 -1.86 20.03 16.85
N ALA A 106 -1.13 20.82 17.65
CA ALA A 106 0.34 20.89 17.58
C ALA A 106 0.99 19.57 18.04
N SER A 107 2.18 19.26 17.52
CA SER A 107 2.91 18.02 17.82
C SER A 107 3.06 17.80 19.33
N PRO A 108 2.92 16.54 19.82
CA PRO A 108 3.28 16.21 21.20
C PRO A 108 4.72 16.62 21.52
N TYR A 109 4.97 17.10 22.74
CA TYR A 109 6.32 17.45 23.20
C TYR A 109 7.13 16.17 23.48
N ASN A 110 8.44 16.22 23.23
CA ASN A 110 9.44 15.21 23.65
C ASN A 110 9.48 13.87 22.88
N ALA A 111 9.61 13.90 21.55
CA ALA A 111 9.94 12.72 20.73
C ALA A 111 11.18 11.95 21.18
N LYS A 112 12.14 12.68 21.78
CA LYS A 112 13.37 12.11 22.35
C LYS A 112 13.09 11.13 23.50
N ILE A 113 12.04 11.36 24.29
CA ILE A 113 11.69 10.50 25.43
C ILE A 113 11.15 9.15 24.94
N VAL A 114 10.25 9.15 23.96
CA VAL A 114 9.72 7.89 23.39
C VAL A 114 10.83 7.06 22.75
N ARG A 115 11.72 7.70 21.97
CA ARG A 115 12.88 7.02 21.38
C ARG A 115 13.80 6.41 22.43
N ASN A 116 14.11 7.14 23.51
CA ASN A 116 14.95 6.61 24.58
C ASN A 116 14.32 5.39 25.27
N ILE A 117 12.98 5.40 25.48
CA ILE A 117 12.30 4.25 26.08
C ILE A 117 12.28 3.07 25.10
N GLU A 118 12.10 3.30 23.79
CA GLU A 118 12.20 2.24 22.77
C GLU A 118 13.59 1.62 22.70
N ASP A 119 14.65 2.42 22.78
CA ASP A 119 16.03 1.93 22.80
C ASP A 119 16.30 1.07 24.04
N ILE A 120 15.75 1.46 25.19
CA ILE A 120 15.83 0.65 26.42
C ILE A 120 15.11 -0.68 26.20
N ILE A 121 13.84 -0.66 25.77
CA ILE A 121 13.05 -1.88 25.53
C ILE A 121 13.76 -2.80 24.54
N THR A 122 14.22 -2.27 23.41
CA THR A 122 14.87 -3.06 22.35
C THR A 122 16.16 -3.70 22.82
N ASN A 123 16.97 -2.99 23.61
CA ASN A 123 18.19 -3.55 24.20
C ASN A 123 17.87 -4.61 25.26
N THR A 124 16.81 -4.43 26.03
CA THR A 124 16.36 -5.41 27.03
C THR A 124 15.81 -6.69 26.36
N THR A 125 15.05 -6.57 25.27
CA THR A 125 14.55 -7.71 24.49
C THR A 125 15.66 -8.49 23.80
N LYS A 126 16.72 -7.81 23.32
CA LYS A 126 17.92 -8.48 22.79
C LYS A 126 18.67 -9.32 23.82
N ASN A 127 18.48 -9.02 25.11
CA ASN A 127 19.11 -9.73 26.22
C ASN A 127 18.20 -10.85 26.78
N GLY A 128 17.16 -11.27 26.05
CA GLY A 128 16.31 -12.42 26.41
C GLY A 128 15.08 -12.08 27.26
N LEU A 129 14.84 -10.79 27.56
CA LEU A 129 13.72 -10.34 28.37
C LEU A 129 12.55 -9.85 27.50
N ASP A 130 11.44 -10.58 27.46
CA ASP A 130 10.21 -10.06 26.86
C ASP A 130 9.59 -9.00 27.79
N PHE A 131 9.87 -7.73 27.46
CA PHE A 131 9.42 -6.58 28.23
C PHE A 131 7.89 -6.50 28.32
N LYS A 132 7.18 -7.08 27.35
CA LYS A 132 5.71 -7.12 27.33
C LYS A 132 5.15 -8.03 28.42
N ASP A 133 5.84 -9.12 28.75
CA ASP A 133 5.39 -10.07 29.77
C ASP A 133 5.49 -9.48 31.18
N HIS A 134 6.46 -8.61 31.41
CA HIS A 134 6.68 -7.97 32.71
C HIS A 134 5.93 -6.65 32.90
N PHE A 135 5.74 -5.86 31.83
CA PHE A 135 5.09 -4.54 31.90
C PHE A 135 4.07 -4.29 30.78
N PRO A 136 3.02 -5.12 30.66
CA PRO A 136 2.09 -5.07 29.52
C PRO A 136 1.39 -3.70 29.39
N GLU A 137 0.94 -3.11 30.51
CA GLU A 137 0.26 -1.80 30.48
C GLU A 137 1.17 -0.65 30.03
N LEU A 138 2.46 -0.72 30.34
CA LEU A 138 3.42 0.33 29.99
C LEU A 138 3.77 0.22 28.51
N VAL A 139 3.90 -1.00 27.99
CA VAL A 139 4.04 -1.26 26.55
C VAL A 139 2.83 -0.76 25.78
N ASP A 140 1.62 -1.08 26.22
CA ASP A 140 0.39 -0.65 25.56
C ASP A 140 0.29 0.89 25.53
N LYS A 141 0.56 1.56 26.66
CA LYS A 141 0.62 3.01 26.72
C LYS A 141 1.68 3.56 25.75
N LEU A 142 2.87 2.98 25.71
CA LEU A 142 3.95 3.40 24.81
C LEU A 142 3.59 3.23 23.33
N VAL A 143 3.00 2.10 22.95
CA VAL A 143 2.53 1.82 21.58
C VAL A 143 1.47 2.83 21.16
N VAL A 144 0.52 3.14 22.04
CA VAL A 144 -0.50 4.18 21.77
C VAL A 144 0.15 5.55 21.57
N ARG A 145 1.11 5.93 22.42
CA ARG A 145 1.81 7.22 22.32
C ARG A 145 2.68 7.32 21.06
N LYS A 146 3.43 6.28 20.74
CA LYS A 146 4.19 6.16 19.49
C LYS A 146 3.27 6.35 18.28
N ASN A 147 2.14 5.64 18.25
CA ASN A 147 1.19 5.76 17.17
C ASN A 147 0.64 7.19 17.06
N GLN A 148 0.28 7.84 18.16
CA GLN A 148 -0.16 9.25 18.14
C GLN A 148 0.90 10.19 17.55
N MET A 149 2.16 10.00 17.92
CA MET A 149 3.28 10.78 17.38
C MET A 149 3.47 10.54 15.88
N LEU A 150 3.48 9.28 15.46
CA LEU A 150 3.60 8.91 14.05
C LEU A 150 2.45 9.47 13.20
N GLN A 151 1.21 9.47 13.73
CA GLN A 151 0.08 10.13 13.06
C GLN A 151 0.31 11.62 12.88
N HIS A 152 0.82 12.30 13.90
CA HIS A 152 1.08 13.74 13.80
C HIS A 152 2.17 14.05 12.76
N SER A 153 3.28 13.32 12.79
CA SER A 153 4.33 13.41 11.76
C SER A 153 3.77 13.12 10.37
N TYR A 154 2.90 12.11 10.25
CA TYR A 154 2.27 11.74 8.98
C TYR A 154 1.37 12.85 8.42
N PHE A 155 0.50 13.45 9.25
CA PHE A 155 -0.32 14.59 8.82
C PHE A 155 0.50 15.81 8.45
N LYS A 156 1.56 16.10 9.22
CA LYS A 156 2.47 17.21 8.92
C LYS A 156 3.18 17.02 7.57
N GLU A 157 3.61 15.80 7.27
CA GLU A 157 4.33 15.47 6.04
C GLU A 157 3.39 15.48 4.81
N PHE A 158 2.20 14.88 4.92
CA PHE A 158 1.34 14.58 3.76
C PHE A 158 0.05 15.39 3.64
N ASN A 159 -0.34 16.21 4.64
CA ASN A 159 -1.54 17.05 4.61
C ASN A 159 -1.16 18.53 4.83
N LYS A 160 -0.69 19.17 3.76
CA LYS A 160 -0.11 20.51 3.82
C LYS A 160 -1.16 21.62 3.82
N SER A 161 -2.28 21.43 3.11
CA SER A 161 -3.36 22.42 3.03
C SER A 161 -4.48 22.21 4.05
N SER A 162 -5.23 23.27 4.36
CA SER A 162 -6.38 23.21 5.28
C SER A 162 -7.46 22.23 4.79
N ILE A 163 -7.72 22.18 3.48
CA ILE A 163 -8.68 21.24 2.88
C ILE A 163 -8.18 19.80 3.01
N GLU A 164 -6.88 19.55 2.76
CA GLU A 164 -6.30 18.22 2.96
C GLU A 164 -6.38 17.76 4.43
N ARG A 165 -6.28 18.67 5.40
CA ARG A 165 -6.47 18.36 6.83
C ARG A 165 -7.94 18.08 7.17
N VAL A 166 -8.87 18.83 6.58
CA VAL A 166 -10.32 18.56 6.68
C VAL A 166 -10.69 17.22 6.02
N LEU A 167 -9.93 16.73 5.05
CA LEU A 167 -10.15 15.43 4.42
C LEU A 167 -9.21 14.33 4.94
N ALA A 168 -8.32 14.65 5.89
CA ALA A 168 -7.33 13.72 6.42
C ALA A 168 -7.99 12.51 7.11
N ILE A 169 -7.39 11.35 6.93
CA ILE A 169 -7.80 10.09 7.56
C ILE A 169 -6.61 9.51 8.32
N PRO A 170 -6.84 8.79 9.43
CA PRO A 170 -5.74 8.22 10.20
C PRO A 170 -5.05 7.12 9.38
N PHE A 171 -3.73 7.08 9.42
CA PHE A 171 -2.95 6.07 8.71
C PHE A 171 -2.71 4.84 9.60
N SER A 172 -3.20 3.66 9.24
CA SER A 172 -2.91 2.48 10.05
C SER A 172 -1.52 1.94 9.74
N PHE A 173 -0.55 2.18 10.63
CA PHE A 173 0.81 1.64 10.50
C PHE A 173 0.88 0.11 10.64
N LYS A 174 -0.19 -0.53 11.12
CA LYS A 174 -0.31 -1.99 11.14
C LYS A 174 -0.86 -2.57 9.84
N ARG A 175 -1.59 -1.77 9.06
CA ARG A 175 -2.18 -2.19 7.79
C ARG A 175 -1.26 -1.84 6.63
N SER A 176 -0.82 -2.85 5.90
CA SER A 176 -0.02 -2.70 4.68
C SER A 176 -0.89 -2.78 3.41
N LEU A 177 -2.10 -3.35 3.52
CA LEU A 177 -3.03 -3.55 2.42
C LEU A 177 -4.35 -2.81 2.65
N SER A 178 -4.93 -2.26 1.58
CA SER A 178 -6.29 -1.72 1.58
C SER A 178 -7.06 -2.28 0.38
N PRO A 179 -8.30 -2.76 0.57
CA PRO A 179 -9.05 -3.36 -0.53
C PRO A 179 -9.46 -2.33 -1.57
N VAL A 180 -9.64 -2.80 -2.80
CA VAL A 180 -10.28 -2.06 -3.89
C VAL A 180 -11.70 -1.65 -3.48
N LEU A 181 -12.17 -0.49 -3.96
CA LEU A 181 -13.54 -0.06 -3.76
C LEU A 181 -14.48 -0.97 -4.55
N PRO A 182 -15.56 -1.47 -3.94
CA PRO A 182 -16.54 -2.24 -4.69
C PRO A 182 -17.25 -1.32 -5.70
N ASP A 183 -17.61 -1.86 -6.86
CA ASP A 183 -18.25 -1.07 -7.94
C ASP A 183 -19.57 -0.38 -7.50
N ARG A 184 -20.23 -0.91 -6.47
CA ARG A 184 -21.42 -0.30 -5.86
C ARG A 184 -21.14 0.96 -5.02
N ALA A 185 -19.87 1.25 -4.70
CA ALA A 185 -19.49 2.38 -3.88
C ALA A 185 -19.86 3.70 -4.55
N LEU A 186 -20.34 4.67 -3.76
CA LEU A 186 -20.69 6.00 -4.26
C LEU A 186 -19.54 6.68 -4.99
N TRP A 187 -18.32 6.54 -4.46
CA TRP A 187 -17.11 7.09 -5.09
C TRP A 187 -16.83 6.45 -6.45
N HIS A 188 -17.02 5.14 -6.60
CA HIS A 188 -16.86 4.47 -7.89
C HIS A 188 -17.83 5.05 -8.93
N LYS A 189 -19.11 5.18 -8.58
CA LYS A 189 -20.14 5.79 -9.44
C LYS A 189 -19.82 7.25 -9.78
N PHE A 190 -19.35 8.02 -8.80
CA PHE A 190 -18.94 9.41 -9.00
C PHE A 190 -17.81 9.51 -10.03
N PHE A 191 -16.76 8.71 -9.88
CA PHE A 191 -15.68 8.73 -10.85
C PHE A 191 -16.12 8.22 -12.23
N GLY A 192 -16.97 7.19 -12.31
CA GLY A 192 -17.56 6.72 -13.56
C GLY A 192 -18.38 7.81 -14.29
N LEU A 193 -19.12 8.65 -13.55
CA LEU A 193 -19.81 9.82 -14.11
C LEU A 193 -18.83 10.86 -14.66
N LEU A 194 -17.76 11.17 -13.91
CA LEU A 194 -16.72 12.09 -14.38
C LEU A 194 -16.06 11.56 -15.65
N GLU A 195 -15.74 10.27 -15.70
CA GLU A 195 -15.17 9.65 -16.89
C GLU A 195 -16.09 9.74 -18.11
N GLY A 196 -17.36 9.39 -17.96
CA GLY A 196 -18.33 9.43 -19.05
C GLY A 196 -18.53 10.85 -19.59
N HIS A 197 -18.37 11.86 -18.73
CA HIS A 197 -18.50 13.25 -19.12
C HIS A 197 -17.24 13.85 -19.75
N TYR A 198 -16.05 13.50 -19.23
CA TYR A 198 -14.79 14.17 -19.57
C TYR A 198 -13.85 13.37 -20.49
N ILE A 199 -13.93 12.03 -20.52
CA ILE A 199 -13.17 11.23 -21.49
C ILE A 199 -13.98 11.16 -22.78
N GLN A 200 -13.58 11.92 -23.80
CA GLN A 200 -14.26 11.96 -25.09
C GLN A 200 -14.12 10.63 -25.84
N ASP A 201 -12.91 10.09 -25.83
CA ASP A 201 -12.52 8.91 -26.59
C ASP A 201 -11.20 8.33 -26.05
N VAL A 202 -10.98 7.05 -26.31
CA VAL A 202 -9.71 6.35 -26.08
C VAL A 202 -9.13 6.03 -27.45
N ILE A 203 -7.98 6.61 -27.77
CA ILE A 203 -7.26 6.41 -29.02
C ILE A 203 -6.20 5.34 -28.78
N LEU A 204 -6.35 4.21 -29.44
CA LEU A 204 -5.35 3.15 -29.50
C LEU A 204 -4.33 3.52 -30.56
N VAL A 205 -3.05 3.43 -30.21
CA VAL A 205 -1.94 3.75 -31.13
C VAL A 205 -1.06 2.52 -31.29
N ASP A 206 -0.95 2.07 -32.53
CA ASP A 206 -0.19 0.89 -32.92
C ASP A 206 1.25 1.26 -33.31
N ASP A 207 2.13 0.26 -33.40
CA ASP A 207 3.58 0.41 -33.67
C ASP A 207 3.88 1.13 -35.00
N ASP A 208 2.98 1.01 -35.98
CA ASP A 208 3.05 1.70 -37.27
C ASP A 208 2.57 3.16 -37.21
N GLY A 209 2.17 3.64 -36.04
CA GLY A 209 1.62 4.97 -35.80
C GLY A 209 0.15 5.10 -36.19
N SER A 210 -0.51 4.02 -36.64
CA SER A 210 -1.92 4.04 -36.94
C SER A 210 -2.74 4.29 -35.66
N ARG A 211 -3.84 5.02 -35.82
CA ARG A 211 -4.70 5.45 -34.72
C ARG A 211 -6.09 4.87 -34.89
N THR A 212 -6.56 4.20 -33.85
CA THR A 212 -7.89 3.60 -33.82
C THR A 212 -8.70 4.22 -32.69
N SER A 213 -9.84 4.81 -33.02
CA SER A 213 -10.78 5.38 -32.06
C SER A 213 -11.62 4.26 -31.44
N PHE A 214 -11.61 4.13 -30.12
CA PHE A 214 -12.49 3.17 -29.44
C PHE A 214 -13.98 3.47 -29.68
N LYS A 215 -14.33 4.76 -29.79
CA LYS A 215 -15.72 5.21 -29.90
C LYS A 215 -16.23 5.25 -31.34
N ASP A 216 -15.43 5.74 -32.26
CA ASP A 216 -15.88 6.12 -33.60
C ASP A 216 -15.51 5.07 -34.66
N ASP A 217 -14.47 4.25 -34.45
CA ASP A 217 -14.09 3.20 -35.41
C ASP A 217 -14.91 1.90 -35.23
N PRO A 218 -15.01 1.06 -36.30
CA PRO A 218 -15.68 -0.22 -36.21
C PRO A 218 -15.02 -1.16 -35.20
N LYS A 219 -15.86 -1.92 -34.47
CA LYS A 219 -15.41 -2.91 -33.46
C LYS A 219 -14.29 -3.84 -33.94
N ARG A 220 -14.37 -4.33 -35.19
CA ARG A 220 -13.34 -5.20 -35.78
C ARG A 220 -11.97 -4.54 -35.85
N LYS A 221 -11.92 -3.23 -36.14
CA LYS A 221 -10.67 -2.45 -36.23
C LYS A 221 -10.07 -2.23 -34.83
N VAL A 222 -10.92 -1.96 -33.84
CA VAL A 222 -10.52 -1.88 -32.42
C VAL A 222 -9.92 -3.20 -31.96
N GLU A 223 -10.61 -4.32 -32.21
CA GLU A 223 -10.17 -5.67 -31.81
C GLU A 223 -8.88 -6.11 -32.51
N SER A 224 -8.63 -5.63 -33.73
CA SER A 224 -7.40 -5.95 -34.47
C SER A 224 -6.20 -5.08 -34.11
N SER A 225 -6.38 -4.01 -33.31
CA SER A 225 -5.28 -3.15 -32.87
C SER A 225 -4.24 -3.93 -32.06
N HIS A 226 -2.99 -3.52 -32.16
CA HIS A 226 -1.89 -4.16 -31.43
C HIS A 226 -2.10 -4.08 -29.92
N SER A 227 -2.55 -2.92 -29.44
CA SER A 227 -2.86 -2.71 -28.02
C SER A 227 -3.87 -3.73 -27.48
N VAL A 228 -4.94 -4.02 -28.23
CA VAL A 228 -5.95 -5.01 -27.82
C VAL A 228 -5.43 -6.44 -27.91
N ARG A 229 -4.61 -6.76 -28.92
CA ARG A 229 -3.97 -8.07 -29.04
C ARG A 229 -3.03 -8.37 -27.87
N HIS A 230 -2.17 -7.42 -27.49
CA HIS A 230 -1.28 -7.58 -26.34
C HIS A 230 -2.06 -7.72 -25.01
N LEU A 231 -3.21 -7.07 -24.87
CA LEU A 231 -4.11 -7.27 -23.72
C LEU A 231 -4.73 -8.67 -23.69
N TYR A 232 -5.07 -9.24 -24.85
CA TYR A 232 -5.51 -10.64 -24.95
C TYR A 232 -4.39 -11.60 -24.56
N GLU A 233 -3.17 -11.39 -25.05
CA GLU A 233 -2.00 -12.20 -24.69
C GLU A 233 -1.74 -12.17 -23.18
N ALA A 234 -1.74 -10.98 -22.57
CA ALA A 234 -1.61 -10.83 -21.11
C ALA A 234 -2.75 -11.52 -20.34
N SER A 235 -3.98 -11.48 -20.88
CA SER A 235 -5.13 -12.16 -20.28
C SER A 235 -4.99 -13.69 -20.32
N VAL A 236 -4.45 -14.23 -21.42
CA VAL A 236 -4.15 -15.66 -21.57
C VAL A 236 -3.05 -16.07 -20.60
N LEU A 237 -1.97 -15.28 -20.49
CA LEU A 237 -0.90 -15.53 -19.52
C LEU A 237 -1.43 -15.54 -18.08
N LYS A 238 -2.29 -14.58 -17.71
CA LYS A 238 -2.98 -14.59 -16.40
C LYS A 238 -3.78 -15.88 -16.20
N ALA A 239 -4.54 -16.30 -17.22
CA ALA A 239 -5.37 -17.51 -17.14
C ALA A 239 -4.54 -18.80 -16.98
N HIS A 240 -3.29 -18.81 -17.46
CA HIS A 240 -2.33 -19.89 -17.25
C HIS A 240 -1.60 -19.83 -15.90
N GLY A 241 -1.96 -18.87 -15.03
CA GLY A 241 -1.38 -18.74 -13.69
C GLY A 241 -0.14 -17.84 -13.62
N HIS A 242 0.25 -17.19 -14.73
CA HIS A 242 1.34 -16.22 -14.67
C HIS A 242 0.91 -14.95 -13.93
N ARG A 243 1.80 -14.42 -13.10
CA ARG A 243 1.62 -13.11 -12.46
C ARG A 243 1.93 -12.01 -13.45
N VAL A 244 0.91 -11.22 -13.79
CA VAL A 244 1.02 -10.12 -14.75
C VAL A 244 1.26 -8.80 -14.01
N PHE A 245 2.28 -8.07 -14.43
CA PHE A 245 2.65 -6.74 -13.98
C PHE A 245 2.45 -5.73 -15.11
N ILE A 246 1.41 -4.92 -15.01
CA ILE A 246 1.17 -3.78 -15.87
C ILE A 246 2.08 -2.65 -15.40
N ILE A 247 3.14 -2.38 -16.17
CA ILE A 247 4.14 -1.36 -15.83
C ILE A 247 4.03 -0.23 -16.84
N GLY A 248 3.90 0.99 -16.33
CA GLY A 248 3.72 2.13 -17.20
C GLY A 248 4.10 3.47 -16.60
N HIS A 249 3.75 4.50 -17.35
CA HIS A 249 3.83 5.89 -16.94
C HIS A 249 2.46 6.56 -17.12
N HIS A 250 2.32 7.76 -16.55
CA HIS A 250 1.13 8.58 -16.79
C HIS A 250 1.40 10.07 -16.63
N GLU A 251 0.72 10.88 -17.44
CA GLU A 251 0.63 12.33 -17.26
C GLU A 251 -0.76 12.70 -16.72
N GLY A 252 -0.83 13.14 -15.47
CA GLY A 252 -2.08 13.61 -14.87
C GLY A 252 -2.31 13.09 -13.47
N TYR A 253 -3.11 13.81 -12.69
CA TYR A 253 -3.38 13.49 -11.28
C TYR A 253 -4.21 12.21 -11.11
N LEU A 254 -4.99 11.82 -12.12
CA LEU A 254 -5.84 10.62 -12.12
C LEU A 254 -5.28 9.53 -13.05
N GLY A 255 -3.99 9.55 -13.39
CA GLY A 255 -3.41 8.62 -14.37
C GLY A 255 -3.65 7.13 -14.09
N PRO A 256 -3.34 6.61 -12.89
CA PRO A 256 -3.62 5.21 -12.55
C PRO A 256 -5.10 4.85 -12.71
N TYR A 257 -5.98 5.80 -12.40
CA TYR A 257 -7.41 5.66 -12.56
C TYR A 257 -7.84 5.60 -14.03
N PHE A 258 -7.27 6.46 -14.89
CA PHE A 258 -7.52 6.42 -16.32
C PHE A 258 -7.01 5.15 -17.00
N VAL A 259 -5.91 4.56 -16.51
CA VAL A 259 -5.44 3.24 -17.00
C VAL A 259 -6.50 2.18 -16.74
N ARG A 260 -6.97 2.06 -15.50
CA ARG A 260 -8.06 1.13 -15.16
C ARG A 260 -9.28 1.39 -16.02
N SER A 261 -9.73 2.64 -16.12
CA SER A 261 -10.90 3.02 -16.93
C SER A 261 -10.78 2.58 -18.38
N ALA A 262 -9.65 2.91 -19.03
CA ALA A 262 -9.43 2.59 -20.43
C ALA A 262 -9.44 1.08 -20.66
N LEU A 263 -8.76 0.31 -19.80
CA LEU A 263 -8.70 -1.14 -19.91
C LEU A 263 -10.05 -1.82 -19.63
N ARG A 264 -10.83 -1.34 -18.65
CA ARG A 264 -12.20 -1.83 -18.40
C ARG A 264 -13.13 -1.54 -19.59
N ARG A 265 -13.04 -0.35 -20.19
CA ARG A 265 -13.83 0.01 -21.39
C ARG A 265 -13.53 -0.90 -22.58
N LEU A 266 -12.28 -1.35 -22.70
CA LEU A 266 -11.86 -2.32 -23.73
C LEU A 266 -12.29 -3.76 -23.42
N GLY A 267 -12.90 -4.03 -22.26
CA GLY A 267 -13.41 -5.35 -21.87
C GLY A 267 -12.45 -6.19 -21.03
N PHE A 268 -11.31 -5.64 -20.60
CA PHE A 268 -10.28 -6.37 -19.85
C PHE A 268 -10.44 -6.24 -18.33
N ASP A 269 -11.68 -6.42 -17.84
CA ASP A 269 -11.99 -6.42 -16.39
C ASP A 269 -11.21 -7.50 -15.63
N ASN A 270 -10.87 -8.62 -16.27
CA ASN A 270 -10.02 -9.66 -15.70
C ASN A 270 -8.62 -9.14 -15.34
N LEU A 271 -8.11 -8.11 -16.02
CA LEU A 271 -6.77 -7.57 -15.74
C LEU A 271 -6.78 -6.45 -14.70
N VAL A 272 -7.86 -5.65 -14.64
CA VAL A 272 -7.88 -4.39 -13.86
C VAL A 272 -9.08 -4.21 -12.92
N GLY A 273 -10.01 -5.17 -12.89
CA GLY A 273 -11.18 -5.13 -12.01
C GLY A 273 -10.78 -5.12 -10.53
N ASN A 274 -9.91 -6.06 -10.15
CA ASN A 274 -9.38 -6.24 -8.80
C ASN A 274 -7.85 -6.17 -8.76
N CYS A 275 -7.21 -5.44 -9.68
CA CYS A 275 -5.75 -5.41 -9.73
C CYS A 275 -5.14 -4.89 -8.43
N ASN A 276 -3.96 -5.38 -8.10
CA ASN A 276 -3.13 -4.87 -7.03
C ASN A 276 -2.41 -3.62 -7.53
N THR A 277 -2.42 -2.52 -6.78
CA THR A 277 -1.77 -1.26 -7.16
C THR A 277 -0.77 -0.87 -6.10
N VAL A 278 0.49 -0.69 -6.50
CA VAL A 278 1.55 -0.23 -5.60
C VAL A 278 1.47 1.30 -5.47
N VAL A 279 1.27 1.79 -4.24
CA VAL A 279 1.06 3.23 -3.99
C VAL A 279 1.92 3.76 -2.84
N GLY A 280 2.35 5.01 -2.97
CA GLY A 280 3.09 5.70 -1.92
C GLY A 280 2.21 6.13 -0.74
N PRO A 281 2.81 6.54 0.40
CA PRO A 281 2.08 6.82 1.64
C PRO A 281 1.08 7.97 1.50
N ARG A 282 1.35 8.94 0.62
CA ARG A 282 0.43 10.07 0.37
C ARG A 282 -0.95 9.62 -0.13
N MET A 283 -1.05 8.49 -0.83
CA MET A 283 -2.35 8.00 -1.32
C MET A 283 -3.29 7.59 -0.18
N PHE A 284 -2.75 7.32 1.01
CA PHE A 284 -3.53 7.01 2.21
C PHE A 284 -3.85 8.25 3.06
N SER A 285 -3.41 9.46 2.68
CA SER A 285 -3.41 10.61 3.59
C SER A 285 -4.73 11.35 3.68
N SER A 286 -5.63 11.16 2.72
CA SER A 286 -6.95 11.78 2.71
C SER A 286 -8.02 10.85 2.17
N LEU A 287 -9.27 11.09 2.56
CA LEU A 287 -10.41 10.29 2.11
C LEU A 287 -10.57 10.34 0.59
N PHE A 288 -10.33 11.50 -0.03
CA PHE A 288 -10.40 11.64 -1.48
C PHE A 288 -9.29 10.86 -2.19
N LEU A 289 -8.04 10.99 -1.76
CA LEU A 289 -6.91 10.27 -2.36
C LEU A 289 -7.02 8.77 -2.13
N LYS A 290 -7.40 8.34 -0.91
CA LYS A 290 -7.59 6.92 -0.60
C LYS A 290 -8.75 6.34 -1.39
N SER A 291 -9.87 7.04 -1.50
CA SER A 291 -11.01 6.58 -2.30
C SER A 291 -10.67 6.54 -3.78
N GLY A 292 -9.97 7.56 -4.30
CA GLY A 292 -9.48 7.57 -5.68
C GLY A 292 -8.51 6.43 -5.96
N ALA A 293 -7.52 6.21 -5.08
CA ALA A 293 -6.56 5.12 -5.19
C ALA A 293 -7.23 3.74 -5.08
N SER A 294 -8.10 3.56 -4.08
CA SER A 294 -8.84 2.30 -3.90
C SER A 294 -9.82 2.09 -5.06
N ASN A 295 -10.18 3.13 -5.82
CA ASN A 295 -10.91 2.98 -7.07
C ASN A 295 -10.02 2.50 -8.24
N VAL A 296 -8.72 2.39 -8.06
CA VAL A 296 -7.79 1.84 -9.05
C VAL A 296 -7.55 0.35 -8.79
N GLY A 297 -7.40 -0.03 -7.53
CA GLY A 297 -7.10 -1.42 -7.18
C GLY A 297 -6.92 -1.63 -5.68
N ASN A 298 -6.53 -2.86 -5.31
CA ASN A 298 -6.09 -3.20 -3.97
C ASN A 298 -4.76 -2.50 -3.70
N LEU A 299 -4.68 -1.68 -2.67
CA LEU A 299 -3.52 -0.83 -2.42
C LEU A 299 -2.46 -1.56 -1.63
N PHE A 300 -1.26 -1.61 -2.21
CA PHE A 300 -0.04 -2.13 -1.61
C PHE A 300 0.86 -0.93 -1.27
N LEU A 301 1.04 -0.67 0.03
CA LEU A 301 1.87 0.46 0.47
C LEU A 301 3.35 0.23 0.11
N THR A 302 3.95 1.20 -0.58
CA THR A 302 5.41 1.28 -0.75
C THR A 302 5.98 2.58 -0.22
N LEU A 303 7.29 2.60 0.03
CA LEU A 303 8.03 3.81 0.37
C LEU A 303 8.78 4.34 -0.87
N PRO A 304 8.54 5.59 -1.29
CA PRO A 304 9.29 6.18 -2.39
C PRO A 304 10.77 6.36 -2.02
N SER A 305 11.62 6.48 -3.05
CA SER A 305 13.05 6.70 -2.87
C SER A 305 13.33 7.97 -2.05
N GLN A 306 14.11 7.84 -0.98
CA GLN A 306 14.55 8.96 -0.16
C GLN A 306 15.51 9.91 -0.91
N ARG A 307 16.04 9.49 -2.07
CA ARG A 307 16.90 10.33 -2.94
C ARG A 307 16.13 11.51 -3.53
N THR A 308 14.86 11.32 -3.88
CA THR A 308 14.03 12.33 -4.55
C THR A 308 12.87 12.83 -3.70
N THR A 309 12.38 12.00 -2.78
CA THR A 309 11.23 12.33 -1.91
C THR A 309 11.54 11.97 -0.47
N LYS A 310 12.43 12.75 0.16
CA LYS A 310 12.85 12.53 1.54
C LYS A 310 11.69 12.77 2.51
N VAL A 311 11.42 11.79 3.37
CA VAL A 311 10.52 11.95 4.51
C VAL A 311 11.30 12.64 5.61
N ASN A 312 10.85 13.81 6.05
CA ASN A 312 11.64 14.67 6.95
C ASN A 312 11.71 14.16 8.38
N GLU A 313 10.73 13.36 8.81
CA GLU A 313 10.61 12.84 10.16
C GLU A 313 11.16 11.40 10.21
N ASP A 314 12.38 11.20 10.74
CA ASP A 314 13.08 9.90 10.70
C ASP A 314 12.26 8.73 11.28
N GLY A 315 11.52 8.98 12.37
CA GLY A 315 10.69 7.95 12.99
C GLY A 315 9.51 7.52 12.12
N LEU A 316 8.96 8.46 11.34
CA LEU A 316 7.91 8.17 10.37
C LEU A 316 8.47 7.38 9.18
N ALA A 317 9.65 7.75 8.69
CA ALA A 317 10.31 7.05 7.59
C ALA A 317 10.55 5.57 7.93
N GLN A 318 11.07 5.28 9.14
CA GLN A 318 11.27 3.92 9.62
C GLN A 318 9.97 3.12 9.71
N ALA A 319 8.91 3.69 10.30
CA ALA A 319 7.63 3.01 10.45
C ALA A 319 6.97 2.68 9.09
N LEU A 320 7.06 3.62 8.13
CA LEU A 320 6.59 3.39 6.76
C LEU A 320 7.46 2.35 6.03
N GLN A 321 8.77 2.32 6.29
CA GLN A 321 9.67 1.31 5.72
C GLN A 321 9.34 -0.10 6.21
N VAL A 322 9.02 -0.28 7.50
CA VAL A 322 8.56 -1.58 8.02
C VAL A 322 7.29 -2.04 7.30
N SER A 323 6.33 -1.13 7.13
CA SER A 323 5.08 -1.44 6.42
C SER A 323 5.30 -1.75 4.94
N ALA A 324 6.19 -1.01 4.27
CA ALA A 324 6.56 -1.25 2.88
C ALA A 324 7.31 -2.57 2.68
N ARG A 325 8.17 -2.98 3.62
CA ARG A 325 8.85 -4.29 3.58
C ARG A 325 7.87 -5.44 3.69
N ARG A 326 6.84 -5.34 4.55
CA ARG A 326 5.74 -6.33 4.61
C ARG A 326 5.01 -6.44 3.28
N THR A 327 4.68 -5.31 2.67
CA THR A 327 4.06 -5.30 1.34
C THR A 327 4.94 -5.96 0.29
N GLN A 328 6.24 -5.63 0.26
CA GLN A 328 7.21 -6.23 -0.66
C GLN A 328 7.36 -7.74 -0.45
N PHE A 329 7.36 -8.20 0.80
CA PHE A 329 7.34 -9.62 1.14
C PHE A 329 6.13 -10.32 0.51
N LEU A 330 4.93 -9.76 0.67
CA LEU A 330 3.72 -10.34 0.06
C LEU A 330 3.76 -10.32 -1.48
N ILE A 331 4.19 -9.21 -2.10
CA ILE A 331 4.30 -9.12 -3.56
C ILE A 331 5.30 -10.13 -4.10
N LYS A 332 6.42 -10.33 -3.41
CA LYS A 332 7.49 -11.24 -3.85
C LYS A 332 7.33 -12.69 -3.37
N MET A 333 6.21 -13.02 -2.73
CA MET A 333 5.95 -14.38 -2.27
C MET A 333 6.13 -15.37 -3.42
N PRO A 334 6.94 -16.45 -3.28
CA PRO A 334 7.07 -17.49 -4.29
C PRO A 334 5.77 -18.30 -4.41
N ASP A 335 5.61 -19.06 -5.49
CA ASP A 335 4.38 -19.83 -5.72
C ASP A 335 4.15 -20.91 -4.67
N SER A 336 5.24 -21.49 -4.16
CA SER A 336 5.26 -22.35 -2.97
C SER A 336 4.62 -21.66 -1.75
N GLY A 337 4.98 -20.40 -1.48
CA GLY A 337 4.37 -19.60 -0.42
C GLY A 337 2.89 -19.26 -0.66
N LEU A 338 2.50 -19.01 -1.92
CA LEU A 338 1.10 -18.76 -2.28
C LEU A 338 0.23 -20.00 -2.07
N LYS A 339 0.70 -21.18 -2.51
CA LYS A 339 0.03 -22.47 -2.27
C LYS A 339 -0.22 -22.73 -0.78
N LEU A 340 0.75 -22.41 0.07
CA LEU A 340 0.58 -22.51 1.52
C LEU A 340 -0.51 -21.56 2.03
N ILE A 341 -0.51 -20.31 1.59
CA ILE A 341 -1.51 -19.31 2.02
C ILE A 341 -2.93 -19.72 1.61
N GLU A 342 -3.11 -20.44 0.49
CA GLU A 342 -4.42 -20.98 0.09
C GLU A 342 -5.00 -21.94 1.12
N GLN A 343 -4.16 -22.78 1.73
CA GLN A 343 -4.60 -23.84 2.64
C GLN A 343 -4.56 -23.39 4.11
N PHE A 344 -3.57 -22.59 4.48
CA PHE A 344 -3.31 -22.28 5.89
C PHE A 344 -4.29 -21.22 6.42
N SER A 345 -4.48 -21.24 7.74
CA SER A 345 -5.05 -20.11 8.46
C SER A 345 -3.96 -19.07 8.78
N HIS A 346 -4.35 -17.84 9.10
CA HIS A 346 -3.42 -16.81 9.56
C HIS A 346 -2.57 -17.29 10.74
N ARG A 347 -3.17 -18.02 11.69
CA ARG A 347 -2.46 -18.53 12.87
C ARG A 347 -1.37 -19.50 12.46
N ASP A 348 -1.71 -20.48 11.63
CA ASP A 348 -0.78 -21.55 11.23
C ASP A 348 0.34 -20.97 10.36
N PHE A 349 0.03 -19.99 9.50
CA PHE A 349 1.03 -19.26 8.73
C PHE A 349 1.98 -18.47 9.64
N MET A 350 1.47 -17.76 10.65
CA MET A 350 2.32 -17.00 11.57
C MET A 350 3.18 -17.93 12.45
N GLU A 351 2.65 -19.08 12.84
CA GLU A 351 3.39 -20.12 13.56
C GLU A 351 4.54 -20.68 12.72
N LEU A 352 4.33 -20.92 11.43
CA LEU A 352 5.39 -21.26 10.48
C LEU A 352 6.44 -20.15 10.37
N ILE A 353 6.02 -18.90 10.23
CA ILE A 353 6.93 -17.76 10.14
C ILE A 353 7.78 -17.61 11.41
N SER A 354 7.27 -17.97 12.59
CA SER A 354 8.03 -17.93 13.83
C SER A 354 9.05 -19.06 13.98
N ASN A 355 8.87 -20.19 13.29
CA ASN A 355 9.64 -21.42 13.53
C ASN A 355 10.38 -21.97 12.30
N TYR A 356 10.38 -21.26 11.16
CA TYR A 356 10.96 -21.79 9.91
C TYR A 356 12.48 -22.05 9.96
N THR A 357 13.19 -21.51 10.96
CA THR A 357 14.63 -21.72 11.14
C THR A 357 14.97 -23.10 11.69
N ASP A 358 14.04 -23.71 12.45
CA ASP A 358 14.27 -24.94 13.21
C ASP A 358 13.15 -25.97 12.94
N LEU A 359 12.76 -26.09 11.67
CA LEU A 359 11.69 -27.02 11.23
C LEU A 359 12.00 -28.50 11.52
N GLU A 360 13.26 -28.87 11.73
CA GLU A 360 13.65 -30.24 12.07
C GLU A 360 13.64 -30.56 13.57
N SER A 361 13.43 -29.56 14.43
CA SER A 361 13.38 -29.74 15.89
C SER A 361 12.23 -30.68 16.31
N GLU A 362 12.38 -31.37 17.45
CA GLU A 362 11.29 -32.20 18.00
C GLU A 362 10.02 -31.38 18.23
N GLU A 363 10.16 -30.13 18.67
CA GLU A 363 9.06 -29.20 18.91
C GLU A 363 8.31 -28.84 17.60
N ALA A 364 9.04 -28.62 16.50
CA ALA A 364 8.44 -28.40 15.19
C ALA A 364 7.75 -29.66 14.64
N ARG A 365 8.31 -30.85 14.88
CA ARG A 365 7.73 -32.14 14.48
C ARG A 365 6.47 -32.50 15.26
N LEU A 366 6.37 -32.07 16.51
CA LEU A 366 5.17 -32.24 17.35
C LEU A 366 4.08 -31.21 17.03
N ASN A 367 4.41 -30.17 16.27
CA ASN A 367 3.46 -29.14 15.86
C ASN A 367 2.61 -29.62 14.67
N THR A 368 1.32 -29.78 14.91
CA THR A 368 0.36 -30.28 13.91
C THR A 368 0.20 -29.32 12.72
N SER A 369 0.46 -28.02 12.92
CA SER A 369 0.40 -27.00 11.86
C SER A 369 1.61 -27.09 10.92
N LEU A 370 2.79 -27.46 11.42
CA LEU A 370 4.04 -27.51 10.66
C LEU A 370 4.25 -28.84 9.94
N THR A 371 3.69 -29.92 10.48
CA THR A 371 3.68 -31.25 9.83
C THR A 371 2.90 -31.27 8.53
N TRP A 372 1.99 -30.31 8.32
CA TRP A 372 1.22 -30.14 7.09
C TRP A 372 2.00 -29.52 5.93
N LEU A 373 3.21 -29.00 6.16
CA LEU A 373 4.08 -28.48 5.10
C LEU A 373 4.35 -29.53 4.03
N ASP A 374 4.65 -30.75 4.46
CA ASP A 374 5.04 -31.87 3.58
C ASP A 374 3.84 -32.46 2.83
N GLU A 375 2.62 -32.14 3.26
CA GLU A 375 1.39 -32.50 2.53
C GLU A 375 1.04 -31.48 1.43
N VAL A 376 1.48 -30.23 1.57
CA VAL A 376 1.11 -29.12 0.66
C VAL A 376 2.21 -28.82 -0.35
N LEU A 377 3.48 -28.94 0.05
CA LEU A 377 4.64 -28.59 -0.78
C LEU A 377 5.51 -29.81 -1.08
N SER A 378 6.07 -29.85 -2.28
CA SER A 378 7.18 -30.76 -2.57
C SER A 378 8.44 -30.34 -1.80
N GLU A 379 9.42 -31.24 -1.69
CA GLU A 379 10.72 -30.92 -1.06
C GLU A 379 11.43 -29.74 -1.74
N GLU A 380 11.32 -29.64 -3.08
CA GLU A 380 11.89 -28.53 -3.85
C GLU A 380 11.19 -27.20 -3.54
N GLU A 381 9.86 -27.21 -3.48
CA GLU A 381 9.04 -26.03 -3.14
C GLU A 381 9.25 -25.58 -1.70
N LYS A 382 9.40 -26.54 -0.78
CA LYS A 382 9.72 -26.27 0.63
C LYS A 382 11.10 -25.62 0.75
N ALA A 383 12.11 -26.14 0.05
CA ALA A 383 13.46 -25.57 0.04
C ALA A 383 13.49 -24.15 -0.56
N GLU A 384 12.76 -23.91 -1.65
CA GLU A 384 12.59 -22.59 -2.25
C GLU A 384 11.95 -21.62 -1.24
N PHE A 385 10.85 -22.02 -0.61
CA PHE A 385 10.13 -21.18 0.33
C PHE A 385 10.96 -20.85 1.57
N VAL A 386 11.64 -21.84 2.17
CA VAL A 386 12.52 -21.61 3.33
C VAL A 386 13.69 -20.70 2.98
N THR A 387 14.28 -20.84 1.78
CA THR A 387 15.32 -19.93 1.29
C THR A 387 14.80 -18.50 1.18
N TYR A 388 13.58 -18.32 0.67
CA TYR A 388 12.92 -17.03 0.60
C TYR A 388 12.66 -16.42 1.98
N LEU A 389 12.16 -17.21 2.94
CA LEU A 389 11.92 -16.77 4.33
C LEU A 389 13.22 -16.30 5.01
N ASN A 390 14.31 -17.05 4.82
CA ASN A 390 15.64 -16.68 5.31
C ASN A 390 16.15 -15.38 4.68
N ALA A 391 16.11 -15.29 3.35
CA ALA A 391 16.60 -14.13 2.60
C ALA A 391 15.87 -12.83 2.95
N THR A 392 14.60 -12.93 3.36
CA THR A 392 13.75 -11.78 3.70
C THR A 392 13.71 -11.46 5.19
N ASN A 393 14.31 -12.29 6.05
CA ASN A 393 14.17 -12.21 7.51
C ASN A 393 12.68 -12.14 7.91
N ALA A 394 11.95 -13.19 7.52
CA ALA A 394 10.49 -13.20 7.61
C ALA A 394 9.98 -13.04 9.05
N ILE A 395 10.68 -13.58 10.07
CA ILE A 395 10.36 -13.36 11.49
C ILE A 395 10.25 -11.87 11.80
N SER A 396 11.25 -11.09 11.42
CA SER A 396 11.27 -9.65 11.70
C SER A 396 10.27 -8.87 10.83
N VAL A 397 10.20 -9.20 9.54
CA VAL A 397 9.34 -8.46 8.60
C VAL A 397 7.87 -8.67 8.92
N MET A 398 7.46 -9.89 9.26
CA MET A 398 6.05 -10.27 9.43
C MET A 398 5.58 -10.27 10.89
N ALA A 399 6.41 -9.88 11.85
CA ALA A 399 6.09 -9.88 13.29
C ALA A 399 4.75 -9.23 13.66
N GLU A 400 4.37 -8.14 12.97
CA GLU A 400 3.08 -7.45 13.16
C GLU A 400 2.09 -7.67 12.02
N PHE A 401 2.14 -8.82 11.33
CA PHE A 401 1.24 -9.10 10.23
C PHE A 401 -0.17 -9.44 10.73
N ASP A 402 -1.11 -8.53 10.46
CA ASP A 402 -2.48 -8.61 10.95
C ASP A 402 -3.32 -9.60 10.12
N LYS A 403 -4.23 -10.32 10.80
CA LYS A 403 -5.15 -11.27 10.18
C LYS A 403 -5.96 -10.65 9.03
N GLN A 404 -6.39 -9.39 9.15
CA GLN A 404 -7.19 -8.75 8.11
C GLN A 404 -6.40 -8.49 6.83
N ASP A 405 -5.08 -8.26 6.93
CA ASP A 405 -4.22 -8.15 5.76
C ASP A 405 -3.92 -9.53 5.18
N TYR A 406 -3.76 -10.57 6.02
CA TYR A 406 -3.65 -11.96 5.56
C TYR A 406 -4.90 -12.39 4.76
N ASP A 407 -6.09 -12.19 5.33
CA ASP A 407 -7.36 -12.57 4.71
C ASP A 407 -7.60 -11.80 3.40
N LEU A 408 -7.20 -10.51 3.34
CA LEU A 408 -7.26 -9.73 2.12
C LEU A 408 -6.24 -10.21 1.08
N PHE A 409 -4.99 -10.46 1.49
CA PHE A 409 -3.95 -10.95 0.59
C PHE A 409 -4.36 -12.27 -0.07
N LYS A 410 -4.90 -13.21 0.71
CA LYS A 410 -5.42 -14.49 0.22
C LYS A 410 -6.48 -14.34 -0.87
N GLN A 411 -7.24 -13.24 -0.88
CA GLN A 411 -8.24 -12.96 -1.91
C GLN A 411 -7.64 -12.34 -3.19
N VAL A 412 -6.48 -11.70 -3.10
CA VAL A 412 -5.95 -10.83 -4.17
C VAL A 412 -4.57 -11.25 -4.68
N MET A 413 -3.94 -12.27 -4.09
CA MET A 413 -2.57 -12.69 -4.41
C MET A 413 -2.37 -13.16 -5.87
N HIS A 414 -3.45 -13.56 -6.54
CA HIS A 414 -3.45 -13.98 -7.95
C HIS A 414 -3.91 -12.87 -8.91
N GLU A 415 -4.19 -11.67 -8.39
CA GLU A 415 -4.60 -10.54 -9.21
C GLU A 415 -3.37 -9.81 -9.81
N PRO A 416 -3.48 -9.24 -11.02
CA PRO A 416 -2.37 -8.53 -11.66
C PRO A 416 -1.93 -7.31 -10.87
N PHE A 417 -0.68 -6.91 -11.03
CA PHE A 417 -0.12 -5.71 -10.41
C PHE A 417 -0.08 -4.54 -11.39
N LEU A 418 -0.50 -3.36 -10.96
CA LEU A 418 -0.36 -2.09 -11.66
C LEU A 418 0.71 -1.26 -10.95
N ILE A 419 1.80 -0.95 -11.66
CA ILE A 419 2.96 -0.24 -11.11
C ILE A 419 3.32 0.95 -11.99
N PHE A 420 3.50 2.10 -11.32
CA PHE A 420 4.07 3.31 -11.91
C PHE A 420 5.38 3.64 -11.19
N PRO A 421 6.54 3.22 -11.73
CA PRO A 421 7.83 3.35 -11.05
C PRO A 421 8.23 4.77 -10.63
N GLU A 422 7.73 5.78 -11.34
CA GLU A 422 7.93 7.20 -11.04
C GLU A 422 7.29 7.63 -9.70
N GLY A 423 6.33 6.85 -9.19
CA GLY A 423 5.56 7.12 -7.97
C GLY A 423 4.74 8.42 -8.02
N SER A 424 4.72 9.09 -9.16
CA SER A 424 4.06 10.37 -9.42
C SER A 424 3.98 10.60 -10.93
N ARG A 425 3.20 11.60 -11.36
CA ARG A 425 3.06 11.90 -12.80
C ARG A 425 4.39 12.33 -13.44
N SER A 426 4.52 11.99 -14.72
CA SER A 426 5.54 12.52 -15.63
C SER A 426 5.35 14.03 -15.87
N TYR A 427 6.39 14.69 -16.37
CA TYR A 427 6.34 16.10 -16.74
C TYR A 427 5.63 16.29 -18.08
N VAL A 428 4.91 17.40 -18.22
CA VAL A 428 4.31 17.82 -19.49
C VAL A 428 5.06 19.06 -19.95
N ASP A 429 5.75 18.94 -21.08
CA ASP A 429 6.49 20.02 -21.72
C ASP A 429 5.53 21.04 -22.37
N PRO A 430 5.98 22.28 -22.65
CA PRO A 430 5.15 23.32 -23.29
C PRO A 430 4.59 22.93 -24.66
N ASP A 431 5.31 22.08 -25.40
CA ASP A 431 4.90 21.53 -26.69
C ASP A 431 3.87 20.39 -26.56
N GLY A 432 3.52 19.99 -25.33
CA GLY A 432 2.61 18.90 -25.03
C GLY A 432 3.28 17.52 -25.02
N SER A 433 4.59 17.42 -25.26
CA SER A 433 5.36 16.20 -25.06
C SER A 433 5.53 15.88 -23.58
N VAL A 434 5.90 14.63 -23.31
CA VAL A 434 5.84 14.06 -21.97
C VAL A 434 7.22 13.54 -21.61
N THR A 435 7.83 14.14 -20.60
CA THR A 435 9.13 13.67 -20.10
C THR A 435 8.90 12.80 -18.88
N LEU A 436 9.33 11.54 -18.96
CA LEU A 436 9.32 10.65 -17.81
C LEU A 436 10.10 11.28 -16.65
N LYS A 437 9.52 11.23 -15.47
CA LYS A 437 10.15 11.64 -14.24
C LYS A 437 11.14 10.59 -13.79
N TYR A 438 12.07 10.99 -12.92
CA TYR A 438 12.96 10.06 -12.24
C TYR A 438 12.19 8.88 -11.63
N PHE A 439 12.65 7.68 -11.93
CA PHE A 439 12.22 6.44 -11.27
C PHE A 439 13.44 5.69 -10.76
N ASN A 440 13.28 4.93 -9.68
CA ASN A 440 14.37 4.12 -9.14
C ASN A 440 14.33 2.72 -9.76
N PRO A 441 15.32 2.30 -10.58
CA PRO A 441 15.30 1.02 -11.29
C PRO A 441 15.21 -0.20 -10.36
N LYS A 442 15.54 -0.02 -9.07
CA LYS A 442 15.32 -1.03 -8.02
C LYS A 442 13.87 -1.49 -7.89
N TYR A 443 12.88 -0.80 -8.48
CA TYR A 443 11.51 -1.30 -8.53
C TYR A 443 11.43 -2.71 -9.13
N LEU A 444 12.27 -3.03 -10.13
CA LEU A 444 12.30 -4.33 -10.79
C LEU A 444 12.65 -5.43 -9.78
N GLN A 445 13.78 -5.28 -9.08
CA GLN A 445 14.19 -6.19 -8.00
C GLN A 445 13.22 -6.19 -6.80
N ALA A 446 12.59 -5.05 -6.50
CA ALA A 446 11.77 -4.89 -5.30
C ALA A 446 10.38 -5.54 -5.41
N TYR A 447 9.85 -5.70 -6.61
CA TYR A 447 8.48 -6.21 -6.80
C TYR A 447 8.39 -7.45 -7.70
N LEU A 448 9.32 -7.60 -8.65
CA LEU A 448 9.27 -8.70 -9.60
C LEU A 448 10.24 -9.82 -9.19
N ARG A 449 9.94 -11.01 -9.70
CA ARG A 449 10.75 -12.23 -9.61
C ARG A 449 10.83 -12.86 -11.01
N PRO A 450 11.80 -13.76 -11.25
CA PRO A 450 11.85 -14.53 -12.48
C PRO A 450 10.53 -15.27 -12.71
N GLY A 451 10.06 -15.33 -13.96
CA GLY A 451 8.77 -15.93 -14.32
C GLY A 451 7.55 -14.99 -14.24
N ASP A 452 7.69 -13.81 -13.62
CA ASP A 452 6.66 -12.77 -13.70
C ASP A 452 6.57 -12.21 -15.13
N VAL A 453 5.40 -11.74 -15.55
CA VAL A 453 5.18 -11.18 -16.90
C VAL A 453 5.03 -9.67 -16.80
N ILE A 454 5.80 -8.91 -17.58
CA ILE A 454 5.61 -7.46 -17.74
C ILE A 454 4.69 -7.20 -18.93
N LEU A 455 3.67 -6.37 -18.72
CA LEU A 455 2.86 -5.74 -19.77
C LEU A 455 3.21 -4.24 -19.82
N PRO A 456 4.01 -3.80 -20.81
CA PRO A 456 4.37 -2.39 -20.97
C PRO A 456 3.17 -1.54 -21.36
N LEU A 457 2.96 -0.41 -20.69
CA LEU A 457 1.82 0.47 -20.93
C LEU A 457 2.22 1.96 -20.97
N SER A 458 1.77 2.65 -22.01
CA SER A 458 1.92 4.10 -22.18
C SER A 458 0.53 4.75 -22.22
N LEU A 459 0.22 5.58 -21.22
CA LEU A 459 -1.03 6.34 -21.17
C LEU A 459 -0.76 7.85 -21.12
N VAL A 460 -1.30 8.57 -22.11
CA VAL A 460 -1.14 10.03 -22.27
C VAL A 460 -2.49 10.74 -22.44
N GLY A 461 -2.51 12.07 -22.36
CA GLY A 461 -3.72 12.90 -22.49
C GLY A 461 -4.49 13.14 -21.19
N GLY A 462 -4.13 12.46 -20.10
CA GLY A 462 -4.76 12.65 -18.78
C GLY A 462 -4.57 14.06 -18.20
N ALA A 463 -3.46 14.73 -18.55
CA ALA A 463 -3.21 16.12 -18.16
C ALA A 463 -4.11 17.12 -18.90
N ASP A 464 -4.55 16.82 -20.13
CA ASP A 464 -5.40 17.72 -20.91
C ASP A 464 -6.84 17.74 -20.38
N ILE A 465 -7.25 16.67 -19.71
CA ILE A 465 -8.53 16.55 -19.02
C ILE A 465 -8.55 17.44 -17.76
N ILE A 466 -7.40 17.77 -17.17
CA ILE A 466 -7.31 18.51 -15.90
C ILE A 466 -6.47 19.78 -16.08
N LYS A 467 -7.13 20.93 -16.33
CA LYS A 467 -6.47 22.24 -16.41
C LYS A 467 -6.68 23.03 -15.12
N GLY A 468 -5.72 22.91 -14.20
CA GLY A 468 -5.82 23.48 -12.85
C GLY A 468 -6.86 22.76 -12.01
N MET A 469 -7.90 23.48 -11.55
CA MET A 469 -9.04 22.87 -10.83
C MET A 469 -10.23 22.51 -11.75
N LYS A 470 -10.16 22.83 -13.05
CA LYS A 470 -11.25 22.59 -14.00
C LYS A 470 -11.01 21.29 -14.76
N LEU A 471 -12.06 20.48 -14.86
CA LEU A 471 -12.13 19.32 -15.74
C LEU A 471 -12.63 19.76 -17.11
N ILE A 472 -11.91 19.37 -18.16
CA ILE A 472 -12.23 19.65 -19.55
C ILE A 472 -12.30 18.33 -20.30
N LYS A 473 -13.11 18.27 -21.35
CA LYS A 473 -13.19 17.09 -22.18
C LYS A 473 -11.89 16.88 -22.95
N GLY A 474 -11.33 15.67 -22.91
CA GLY A 474 -10.08 15.32 -23.58
C GLY A 474 -10.08 13.88 -24.11
N LYS A 475 -9.07 13.56 -24.93
CA LYS A 475 -8.83 12.22 -25.45
C LYS A 475 -7.70 11.57 -24.66
N LEU A 476 -7.83 10.27 -24.41
CA LEU A 476 -6.74 9.47 -23.84
C LEU A 476 -6.05 8.72 -24.96
N GLY A 477 -4.72 8.73 -24.97
CA GLY A 477 -3.93 7.89 -25.86
C GLY A 477 -3.40 6.70 -25.10
N LEU A 478 -3.66 5.50 -25.60
CA LEU A 478 -3.24 4.24 -25.00
C LEU A 478 -2.42 3.44 -26.01
N SER A 479 -1.25 3.00 -25.58
CA SER A 479 -0.42 2.06 -26.32
C SER A 479 0.13 1.01 -25.36
N LEU A 480 0.12 -0.25 -25.78
CA LEU A 480 0.68 -1.37 -25.03
C LEU A 480 1.72 -2.10 -25.88
N GLY A 481 2.84 -2.46 -25.24
CA GLY A 481 3.83 -3.35 -25.83
C GLY A 481 3.44 -4.82 -25.66
N SER A 482 4.11 -5.69 -26.41
CA SER A 482 3.99 -7.14 -26.24
C SER A 482 4.34 -7.53 -24.79
N PRO A 483 3.58 -8.41 -24.14
CA PRO A 483 3.96 -8.95 -22.84
C PRO A 483 5.21 -9.82 -22.98
N TYR A 484 6.06 -9.81 -21.95
CA TYR A 484 7.27 -10.64 -21.90
C TYR A 484 7.61 -11.06 -20.47
N GLU A 485 8.32 -12.17 -20.34
CA GLU A 485 8.70 -12.77 -19.06
C GLU A 485 9.96 -12.11 -18.48
N VAL A 486 9.99 -11.95 -17.16
CA VAL A 486 11.15 -11.48 -16.40
C VAL A 486 12.12 -12.64 -16.20
N THR A 487 13.38 -12.43 -16.60
CA THR A 487 14.44 -13.42 -16.42
C THR A 487 15.22 -13.21 -15.13
N ALA A 488 16.02 -14.20 -14.71
CA ALA A 488 16.95 -14.05 -13.60
C ALA A 488 17.98 -12.94 -13.88
N ASP A 489 18.53 -12.89 -15.08
CA ASP A 489 19.48 -11.87 -15.53
C ASP A 489 18.92 -10.46 -15.40
N MET A 490 17.62 -10.28 -15.67
CA MET A 490 16.94 -8.99 -15.48
C MET A 490 16.90 -8.54 -14.02
N ILE A 491 16.74 -9.49 -13.09
CA ILE A 491 16.73 -9.20 -11.65
C ILE A 491 18.13 -8.92 -11.13
N GLU A 492 19.16 -9.60 -11.66
CA GLU A 492 20.56 -9.38 -11.30
C GLU A 492 21.06 -8.02 -11.81
N ASN A 493 20.72 -7.67 -13.05
CA ASN A 493 21.10 -6.41 -13.72
C ASN A 493 20.01 -5.33 -13.61
N TYR A 494 19.29 -5.31 -12.48
CA TYR A 494 18.08 -4.50 -12.32
C TYR A 494 18.28 -3.01 -12.56
N ASP A 495 19.50 -2.50 -12.33
CA ASP A 495 19.85 -1.09 -12.46
C ASP A 495 19.83 -0.62 -13.93
N THR A 496 20.24 -1.50 -14.84
CA THR A 496 20.21 -1.29 -16.29
C THR A 496 18.85 -1.70 -16.85
N GLU A 497 18.41 -2.91 -16.54
CA GLU A 497 17.18 -3.50 -17.08
C GLU A 497 15.93 -2.75 -16.63
N GLY A 498 15.90 -2.27 -15.38
CA GLY A 498 14.79 -1.45 -14.89
C GLY A 498 14.65 -0.12 -15.63
N VAL A 499 15.76 0.45 -16.15
CA VAL A 499 15.73 1.63 -17.02
C VAL A 499 15.28 1.25 -18.43
N GLU A 500 15.75 0.13 -18.95
CA GLU A 500 15.41 -0.33 -20.30
C GLU A 500 13.91 -0.64 -20.45
N VAL A 501 13.29 -1.25 -19.43
CA VAL A 501 11.82 -1.43 -19.39
C VAL A 501 11.09 -0.09 -19.56
N MET A 502 11.51 0.96 -18.83
CA MET A 502 10.89 2.28 -18.95
C MET A 502 11.24 2.99 -20.26
N ARG A 503 12.41 2.72 -20.85
CA ARG A 503 12.80 3.20 -22.17
C ARG A 503 11.91 2.61 -23.26
N ASN A 504 11.64 1.31 -23.18
CA ASN A 504 10.71 0.59 -24.07
C ASN A 504 9.28 1.12 -23.91
N ILE A 505 8.85 1.43 -22.69
CA ILE A 505 7.54 2.07 -22.46
C ILE A 505 7.49 3.47 -23.09
N ALA A 506 8.57 4.25 -22.99
CA ALA A 506 8.64 5.59 -23.58
C ALA A 506 8.68 5.57 -25.12
N SER A 507 9.21 4.51 -25.73
CA SER A 507 9.28 4.36 -27.18
C SER A 507 7.97 3.91 -27.82
N LEU A 508 7.00 3.44 -27.02
CA LEU A 508 5.66 3.10 -27.52
C LEU A 508 5.00 4.33 -28.19
N PRO A 509 4.52 4.20 -29.43
CA PRO A 509 3.91 5.31 -30.13
C PRO A 509 2.62 5.73 -29.44
N ASN A 510 2.37 7.03 -29.37
CA ASN A 510 1.17 7.54 -28.72
C ASN A 510 0.68 8.84 -29.36
N ILE A 511 -0.47 9.35 -28.92
CA ILE A 511 -1.02 10.64 -29.42
C ILE A 511 -0.16 11.84 -29.02
N LYS A 512 0.72 11.66 -28.03
CA LYS A 512 1.75 12.59 -27.57
C LYS A 512 3.10 11.88 -27.54
N ASN A 513 4.16 12.63 -27.81
CA ASN A 513 5.51 12.10 -27.75
C ASN A 513 5.94 11.91 -26.28
N VAL A 514 6.42 10.72 -25.94
CA VAL A 514 6.95 10.39 -24.61
C VAL A 514 8.46 10.22 -24.73
N LYS A 515 9.21 10.79 -23.79
CA LYS A 515 10.68 10.70 -23.79
C LYS A 515 11.23 10.41 -22.41
N LEU A 516 12.25 9.57 -22.38
CA LEU A 516 13.10 9.35 -21.21
C LEU A 516 14.30 10.29 -21.31
N SER A 517 14.49 11.15 -20.32
CA SER A 517 15.63 12.07 -20.27
C SER A 517 16.73 11.49 -19.37
N GLU A 518 17.92 11.25 -19.94
CA GLU A 518 19.08 10.76 -19.19
C GLU A 518 19.48 11.71 -18.05
N ALA A 519 19.39 13.02 -18.26
CA ALA A 519 19.65 14.03 -17.23
C ALA A 519 18.67 13.90 -16.04
N VAL A 520 17.37 13.81 -16.33
CA VAL A 520 16.35 13.61 -15.29
C VAL A 520 16.56 12.28 -14.56
N GLN A 521 16.92 11.22 -15.28
CA GLN A 521 17.16 9.91 -14.71
C GLN A 521 18.46 9.85 -13.89
N ALA A 522 19.46 10.67 -14.21
CA ALA A 522 20.65 10.89 -13.38
C ALA A 522 20.32 11.67 -12.09
N GLY A 523 19.12 12.24 -11.98
CA GLY A 523 18.63 13.00 -10.83
C GLY A 523 18.79 14.51 -10.97
N GLU A 524 19.09 15.01 -12.16
CA GLU A 524 19.11 16.45 -12.42
C GLU A 524 17.71 17.03 -12.32
N LYS A 525 17.64 18.30 -11.92
CA LYS A 525 16.37 19.00 -11.83
C LYS A 525 15.83 19.22 -13.24
N TYR A 526 14.61 18.74 -13.48
CA TYR A 526 13.93 18.98 -14.74
C TYR A 526 13.65 20.48 -14.91
N GLU A 527 14.19 21.05 -15.99
CA GLU A 527 13.88 22.40 -16.47
C GLU A 527 13.20 22.27 -17.84
N PRO A 528 11.93 22.70 -17.98
CA PRO A 528 11.26 22.64 -19.27
C PRO A 528 12.04 23.53 -20.25
N LYS A 529 12.53 22.94 -21.34
CA LYS A 529 13.12 23.71 -22.43
C LYS A 529 11.97 24.45 -23.12
N GLY A 530 12.06 25.78 -23.12
CA GLY A 530 11.03 26.69 -23.64
C GLY A 530 10.89 26.63 -25.15
#